data_AF-A0A7Y5G3Z7-F1
#
_entry.id   AF-A0A7Y5G3Z7-F1
#
_cell.length_a   1.000
_cell.length_b   1.000
_cell.length_c   1.000
_cell.angle_alpha   90.00
_cell.angle_beta   90.00
_cell.angle_gamma   90.00
#
_symmetry.space_group_name_H-M   'P 1'
#
loop_
_entity.id
_entity.type
_entity.pdbx_description
1 polymer ?
#
loop_
_entity_poly.entity_id
_entity_poly.type
_entity_poly.pdbx_seq_one_letter_code
_entity_poly.pdbx_strand_id
1 'polypeptide(L)'
;METITTTISLDSFQLDALTEESRRRRMSLDELIAYLVKRYVEETLPAPTAEDRNFMSIVGLGSSGRTDVSKNHDRYLGEAIAHEHLR
;
A
#
# COMPACT_ATOMS: atom_id res chain seq x y z
N MET A 1 1.05 7.28 6.98
CA MET A 1 1.64 7.47 5.64
C MET A 1 2.85 8.34 5.82
N GLU A 2 3.98 7.93 5.27
CA GLU A 2 5.20 8.74 5.24
C GLU A 2 5.02 9.86 4.22
N THR A 3 5.30 11.10 4.61
CA THR A 3 5.23 12.26 3.70
C THR A 3 6.64 12.58 3.25
N ILE A 4 6.88 12.51 1.93
CA ILE A 4 8.16 12.83 1.31
C ILE A 4 8.02 14.18 0.60
N THR A 5 8.93 15.11 0.88
CA THR A 5 8.98 16.41 0.20
C THR A 5 9.80 16.30 -1.08
N THR A 6 9.24 16.76 -2.19
CA THR A 6 9.93 16.85 -3.49
C THR A 6 9.82 18.27 -4.02
N THR A 7 10.90 18.77 -4.62
CA THR A 7 10.90 20.05 -5.35
C THR A 7 10.71 19.76 -6.84
N ILE A 8 9.74 20.40 -7.47
CA ILE A 8 9.47 20.29 -8.90
C ILE A 8 9.66 21.65 -9.58
N SER A 9 10.14 21.64 -10.82
CA SER A 9 10.19 22.84 -11.65
C SER A 9 8.95 22.88 -12.55
N LEU A 10 8.27 24.02 -12.53
CA LEU A 10 7.11 24.32 -13.37
C LEU A 10 7.43 25.56 -14.19
N ASP A 11 6.96 25.59 -15.43
CA ASP A 11 6.96 26.84 -16.17
C ASP A 11 5.91 27.82 -15.60
N SER A 12 5.99 29.10 -16.00
CA SER A 12 5.10 30.14 -15.48
C SER A 12 3.63 29.86 -15.81
N PHE A 13 3.36 29.33 -17.01
CA PHE A 13 2.00 29.03 -17.44
C PHE A 13 1.37 27.91 -16.59
N GLN A 14 2.14 26.88 -16.27
CA GLN A 14 1.73 25.78 -15.39
C GLN A 14 1.43 26.27 -13.98
N LEU A 15 2.32 27.11 -13.41
CA LEU A 15 2.12 27.65 -12.07
C LEU A 15 0.88 28.55 -11.99
N ASP A 16 0.66 29.39 -13.00
CA ASP A 16 -0.51 30.28 -13.07
C ASP A 16 -1.81 29.47 -13.17
N ALA A 17 -1.85 28.47 -14.05
CA ALA A 17 -3.00 27.59 -14.22
C ALA A 17 -3.34 26.82 -12.92
N LEU A 18 -2.34 26.27 -12.24
CA LEU A 18 -2.54 25.58 -10.96
C LEU A 18 -3.00 26.54 -9.85
N THR A 19 -2.52 27.78 -9.86
CA THR A 19 -2.90 28.80 -8.88
C THR A 19 -4.35 29.26 -9.08
N GLU A 20 -4.78 29.43 -10.32
CA GLU A 20 -6.18 29.75 -10.63
C GLU A 20 -7.11 28.61 -10.23
N GLU A 21 -6.72 27.37 -10.54
CA GLU A 21 -7.51 26.18 -10.24
C GLU A 21 -7.62 25.93 -8.73
N SER A 22 -6.55 26.17 -7.95
CA SER A 22 -6.57 26.00 -6.49
C SER A 22 -7.54 26.99 -5.84
N ARG A 23 -7.54 28.25 -6.30
CA ARG A 23 -8.51 29.27 -5.88
C ARG A 23 -9.93 28.90 -6.24
N ARG A 24 -10.16 28.41 -7.46
CA ARG A 24 -11.49 27.98 -7.93
C ARG A 24 -12.05 26.86 -7.07
N ARG A 25 -11.19 25.94 -6.62
CA ARG A 25 -11.56 24.80 -5.76
C ARG A 25 -11.49 25.07 -4.26
N ARG A 26 -11.01 26.25 -3.85
CA ARG A 26 -10.76 26.63 -2.44
C ARG A 26 -9.83 25.63 -1.74
N MET A 27 -8.80 25.18 -2.45
CA MET A 27 -7.75 24.30 -1.95
C MET A 27 -6.43 25.05 -1.92
N SER A 28 -5.50 24.64 -1.07
CA SER A 28 -4.12 25.12 -1.20
C SER A 28 -3.46 24.55 -2.46
N LEU A 29 -2.36 25.16 -2.91
CA LEU A 29 -1.65 24.71 -4.11
C LEU A 29 -1.08 23.30 -3.93
N ASP A 30 -0.53 23.00 -2.76
CA ASP A 30 0.00 21.69 -2.39
C ASP A 30 -1.10 20.62 -2.30
N GLU A 31 -2.27 20.93 -1.72
CA GLU A 31 -3.43 20.04 -1.71
C GLU A 31 -3.91 19.72 -3.12
N LEU A 32 -3.98 20.72 -4.00
CA LEU A 32 -4.35 20.52 -5.39
C LEU A 32 -3.35 19.60 -6.11
N ILE A 33 -2.05 19.85 -5.95
CA ILE A 33 -1.00 19.03 -6.58
C ILE A 33 -1.10 17.59 -6.06
N ALA A 34 -1.22 17.38 -4.76
CA ALA A 34 -1.37 16.05 -4.18
C ALA A 34 -2.62 15.32 -4.70
N TYR A 35 -3.75 16.03 -4.83
CA TYR A 35 -4.98 15.48 -5.40
C TYR A 35 -4.80 15.06 -6.86
N LEU A 36 -4.18 15.91 -7.68
CA LEU A 36 -3.95 15.64 -9.10
C LEU A 36 -2.99 14.46 -9.30
N VAL A 37 -1.90 14.41 -8.52
CA VAL A 37 -0.96 13.29 -8.54
C VAL A 37 -1.66 12.00 -8.14
N LYS A 38 -2.42 11.99 -7.04
CA LYS A 38 -3.18 10.82 -6.59
C LYS A 38 -4.12 10.33 -7.68
N ARG A 39 -4.91 11.23 -8.25
CA ARG A 39 -5.85 10.91 -9.32
C ARG A 39 -5.14 10.34 -10.56
N TYR A 40 -4.04 10.96 -10.99
CA TYR A 40 -3.25 10.48 -12.11
C TYR A 40 -2.71 9.06 -11.87
N VAL A 41 -2.19 8.81 -10.67
CA VAL A 41 -1.68 7.50 -10.25
C VAL A 41 -2.80 6.46 -10.26
N GLU A 42 -3.97 6.77 -9.70
CA GLU A 42 -5.14 5.88 -9.67
C GLU A 42 -5.72 5.59 -11.06
N GLU A 43 -5.68 6.56 -11.98
CA GLU A 43 -6.20 6.41 -13.34
C GLU A 43 -5.20 5.74 -14.29
N THR A 44 -3.90 5.93 -14.08
CA THR A 44 -2.86 5.54 -15.05
C THR A 44 -2.12 4.26 -14.64
N LEU A 45 -1.92 4.03 -13.34
CA LEU A 45 -1.30 2.80 -12.90
C LEU A 45 -2.36 1.71 -12.84
N PRO A 46 -2.09 0.50 -13.38
CA PRO A 46 -2.95 -0.63 -13.12
C PRO A 46 -3.13 -0.77 -11.61
N ALA A 47 -4.38 -0.94 -11.16
CA ALA A 47 -4.67 -1.19 -9.77
C ALA A 47 -3.69 -2.26 -9.27
N PRO A 48 -3.02 -2.05 -8.11
CA PRO A 48 -2.07 -3.04 -7.60
C PRO A 48 -2.77 -4.39 -7.64
N THR A 49 -2.22 -5.30 -8.43
CA THR A 49 -2.76 -6.65 -8.55
C THR A 49 -2.82 -7.21 -7.14
N ALA A 50 -3.77 -8.09 -6.86
CA ALA A 50 -3.88 -8.71 -5.54
C ALA A 50 -2.60 -9.43 -5.08
N GLU A 51 -1.59 -9.55 -5.94
CA GLU A 51 -0.23 -10.03 -5.62
C GLU A 51 0.59 -9.03 -4.79
N ASP A 52 0.40 -7.70 -4.94
CA ASP A 52 1.13 -6.68 -4.16
C ASP A 52 0.50 -6.45 -2.77
N ARG A 53 -0.79 -6.74 -2.64
CA ARG A 53 -1.43 -6.85 -1.34
C ARG A 53 -1.13 -8.24 -0.82
N ASN A 54 -0.07 -8.35 -0.03
CA ASN A 54 0.23 -9.53 0.76
C ASN A 54 -0.93 -9.82 1.74
N PHE A 55 -2.06 -10.31 1.24
CA PHE A 55 -3.25 -10.62 2.04
C PHE A 55 -2.92 -11.62 3.14
N MET A 56 -1.90 -12.45 2.94
CA MET A 56 -1.34 -13.36 3.93
C MET A 56 -0.78 -12.63 5.16
N SER A 57 -0.27 -11.39 5.02
CA SER A 57 0.20 -10.60 6.17
C SER A 57 -0.96 -10.06 7.02
N ILE A 58 -2.15 -9.91 6.45
CA ILE A 58 -3.34 -9.41 7.16
C ILE A 58 -3.95 -10.52 8.03
N VAL A 59 -3.89 -11.78 7.58
CA VAL A 59 -4.49 -12.92 8.30
C VAL A 59 -3.53 -13.64 9.23
N GLY A 60 -2.25 -13.26 9.32
CA GLY A 60 -1.24 -13.98 10.11
C GLY A 60 -1.04 -15.45 9.70
N LEU A 61 -1.69 -15.87 8.61
CA LEU A 61 -1.64 -17.21 8.06
C LEU A 61 -0.53 -17.24 7.02
N GLY A 62 0.64 -17.76 7.39
CA GLY A 62 1.61 -18.19 6.37
C GLY A 62 3.09 -17.99 6.64
N SER A 63 3.56 -17.71 7.85
CA SER A 63 5.01 -17.60 8.11
C SER A 63 5.68 -18.89 8.61
N SER A 64 5.05 -20.07 8.46
CA SER A 64 5.71 -21.33 8.87
C SER A 64 6.87 -21.73 7.93
N GLY A 65 6.95 -21.15 6.73
CA GLY A 65 7.94 -21.50 5.69
C GLY A 65 7.81 -22.93 5.14
N ARG A 66 6.79 -23.68 5.58
CA ARG A 66 6.54 -25.07 5.19
C ARG A 66 5.48 -25.11 4.09
N THR A 67 5.82 -25.69 2.96
CA THR A 67 4.95 -25.76 1.77
C THR A 67 3.97 -26.93 1.78
N ASP A 68 4.07 -27.82 2.77
CA ASP A 68 3.33 -29.08 2.88
C ASP A 68 2.34 -29.11 4.06
N VAL A 69 2.11 -27.96 4.72
CA VAL A 69 1.26 -27.87 5.92
C VAL A 69 -0.13 -28.44 5.69
N SER A 70 -0.74 -28.21 4.52
CA SER A 70 -2.07 -28.75 4.21
C SER A 70 -2.10 -30.27 4.10
N LYS A 71 -0.99 -30.93 3.74
CA LYS A 71 -0.91 -32.39 3.61
C LYS A 71 -0.56 -33.07 4.93
N ASN A 72 0.22 -32.40 5.76
CA ASN A 72 0.76 -32.93 7.01
C ASN A 72 0.18 -32.25 8.25
N HIS A 73 -1.00 -31.63 8.12
CA HIS A 73 -1.62 -30.79 9.13
C HIS A 73 -1.70 -31.45 10.51
N ASP A 74 -2.24 -32.67 10.57
CA ASP A 74 -2.49 -33.37 11.84
C ASP A 74 -1.18 -33.74 12.56
N ARG A 75 -0.14 -34.07 11.79
CA ARG A 75 1.20 -34.32 12.32
C ARG A 75 1.78 -33.06 12.95
N TYR A 76 1.70 -31.92 12.27
CA TYR A 76 2.20 -30.65 12.80
C TYR A 76 1.41 -30.17 14.01
N LEU A 77 0.10 -30.42 14.04
CA LEU A 77 -0.73 -30.14 15.21
C LEU A 77 -0.31 -31.01 16.41
N GLY A 78 -0.09 -32.31 16.18
CA GLY A 78 0.39 -33.22 17.21
C GLY A 78 1.77 -32.85 17.76
N GLU A 79 2.72 -32.50 16.89
CA GLU A 79 4.06 -32.02 17.28
C GLU A 79 3.99 -30.74 18.13
N ALA A 80 3.12 -29.79 17.76
CA ALA A 80 2.95 -28.55 18.50
C ALA A 80 2.36 -28.78 19.92
N ILE A 81 1.32 -29.60 20.02
CA ILE A 81 0.68 -29.94 21.31
C ILE A 81 1.66 -30.68 22.23
N ALA A 82 2.45 -31.60 21.69
CA ALA A 82 3.47 -32.31 22.45
C ALA A 82 4.57 -31.38 22.97
N HIS A 83 5.00 -30.42 22.15
CA HIS A 83 6.00 -29.41 22.56
C HIS A 83 5.48 -28.45 23.64
N GLU A 84 4.19 -28.12 23.64
CA GLU A 84 3.56 -27.27 24.65
C GLU A 84 3.52 -27.95 26.03
N HIS A 85 3.30 -29.27 26.08
CA HIS A 85 3.28 -30.05 27.32
C HIS A 85 4.67 -30.34 27.90
N LEU A 86 5.75 -30.03 27.17
CA LEU A 86 7.14 -30.17 27.61
C LEU A 86 7.74 -28.86 28.15
N ARG A 87 6.94 -27.79 28.28
CA ARG A 87 7.32 -26.51 28.89
C ARG A 87 6.79 -26.34 30.31
#